data_AF-A0A6A2XMJ4-F1
#
_entry.id   AF-A0A6A2XMJ4-F1
#
_cell.length_a   1.000
_cell.length_b   1.000
_cell.length_c   1.000
_cell.angle_alpha   90.00
_cell.angle_beta   90.00
_cell.angle_gamma   90.00
#
_symmetry.space_group_name_H-M   'P 1'
#
loop_
_entity.id
_entity.type
_entity.pdbx_description
1 polymer ?
#
loop_
_entity_poly.entity_id
_entity_poly.type
_entity_poly.pdbx_seq_one_letter_code
_entity_poly.pdbx_strand_id
1 'polypeptide(L)'
;MSLRPSTRTEVRRNRYKVAVDAEEGRRRREDNMVEIRKSKREESLQKKRREGLQAQQLSASLQSSNVEKKLESLPSMVAGVWSADGPAQLEATTQFRKLLSIERSPPIEEVIQSGVVPRFVEFLMREDFPQLQFEAAWALTNIASGTSENTKVVIDHGAVPISVKLLGSQVMMFASRQCGHWGMLLEIPLDVVILFSVMGP
;
A
#
# COMPACT_ATOMS: atom_id res chain seq x y z
N MET A 1 90.92 28.12 -19.38
CA MET A 1 89.63 28.76 -19.07
C MET A 1 88.54 27.70 -19.12
N SER A 2 87.90 27.39 -17.99
CA SER A 2 86.83 26.37 -17.92
C SER A 2 85.48 27.06 -18.10
N LEU A 3 84.75 26.73 -19.16
CA LEU A 3 83.39 27.23 -19.42
C LEU A 3 82.39 26.39 -18.62
N ARG A 4 82.07 26.81 -17.38
CA ARG A 4 80.93 26.27 -16.64
C ARG A 4 79.62 26.79 -17.26
N PRO A 5 78.66 25.93 -17.63
CA PRO A 5 77.35 26.38 -18.09
C PRO A 5 76.65 27.23 -17.01
N SER A 6 76.05 28.34 -17.40
CA SER A 6 75.31 29.23 -16.48
C SER A 6 74.03 28.57 -15.98
N THR A 7 73.64 28.85 -14.73
CA THR A 7 72.39 28.39 -14.09
C THR A 7 71.13 28.71 -14.92
N ARG A 8 71.16 29.80 -15.69
CA ARG A 8 70.06 30.21 -16.60
C ARG A 8 69.85 29.23 -17.76
N THR A 9 70.92 28.60 -18.24
CA THR A 9 70.88 27.56 -19.29
C THR A 9 70.36 26.23 -18.73
N GLU A 10 70.63 25.94 -17.47
CA GLU A 10 70.16 24.74 -16.75
C GLU A 10 68.64 24.78 -16.50
N VAL A 11 68.12 25.92 -16.05
CA VAL A 11 66.66 26.13 -15.85
C VAL A 11 65.88 26.03 -17.16
N ARG A 12 66.45 26.54 -18.27
CA ARG A 12 65.85 26.38 -19.61
C ARG A 12 65.87 24.93 -20.09
N ARG A 13 66.92 24.16 -19.77
CA ARG A 13 67.04 22.73 -20.11
C ARG A 13 66.05 21.87 -19.31
N ASN A 14 65.81 22.18 -18.05
CA ASN A 14 64.86 21.47 -17.19
C ASN A 14 63.39 21.72 -17.58
N ARG A 15 63.03 22.91 -18.09
CA ARG A 15 61.66 23.19 -18.55
C ARG A 15 61.25 22.42 -19.81
N TYR A 16 62.21 22.09 -20.69
CA TYR A 16 61.95 21.30 -21.90
C TYR A 16 62.08 19.79 -21.70
N LYS A 17 62.68 19.35 -20.58
CA LYS A 17 62.79 17.94 -20.19
C LYS A 17 61.76 17.54 -19.13
N VAL A 18 60.54 18.05 -19.22
CA VAL A 18 59.41 17.29 -18.65
C VAL A 18 59.17 16.15 -19.62
N ALA A 19 59.96 15.07 -19.47
CA ALA A 19 59.61 13.81 -20.10
C ALA A 19 58.21 13.48 -19.61
N VAL A 20 57.27 13.27 -20.53
CA VAL A 20 55.97 12.71 -20.19
C VAL A 20 56.26 11.42 -19.46
N ASP A 21 56.07 11.40 -18.14
CA ASP A 21 56.38 10.25 -17.32
C ASP A 21 55.45 9.12 -17.79
N ALA A 22 56.05 8.10 -18.41
CA ALA A 22 55.31 6.99 -18.99
C ALA A 22 54.48 6.26 -17.91
N GLU A 23 54.94 6.31 -16.66
CA GLU A 23 54.25 5.76 -15.50
C GLU A 23 53.06 6.64 -15.10
N GLU A 24 53.18 7.96 -15.17
CA GLU A 24 52.04 8.87 -14.96
C GLU A 24 50.99 8.74 -16.08
N GLY A 25 51.42 8.56 -17.32
CA GLY A 25 50.53 8.25 -18.44
C GLY A 25 49.86 6.87 -18.35
N ARG A 26 50.46 5.92 -17.63
CA ARG A 26 49.85 4.61 -17.33
C ARG A 26 48.80 4.76 -16.22
N ARG A 27 49.15 5.41 -15.11
CA ARG A 27 48.24 5.70 -13.99
C ARG A 27 47.00 6.46 -14.45
N ARG A 28 47.16 7.51 -15.26
CA ARG A 28 46.03 8.26 -15.84
C ARG A 28 45.09 7.38 -16.67
N ARG A 29 45.59 6.36 -17.37
CA ARG A 29 44.75 5.43 -18.15
C ARG A 29 44.01 4.45 -17.24
N GLU A 30 44.66 3.98 -16.18
CA GLU A 30 44.05 3.10 -15.18
C GLU A 30 42.96 3.82 -14.39
N ASP A 31 43.25 5.03 -13.91
CA ASP A 31 42.31 5.87 -13.17
C ASP A 31 41.08 6.20 -14.01
N ASN A 32 41.28 6.62 -15.26
CA ASN A 32 40.20 6.94 -16.18
C ASN A 32 39.35 5.70 -16.50
N MET A 33 39.98 4.53 -16.63
CA MET A 33 39.24 3.26 -16.83
C MET A 33 38.44 2.84 -15.59
N VAL A 34 38.95 3.08 -14.38
CA VAL A 34 38.24 2.83 -13.12
C VAL A 34 37.06 3.79 -12.96
N GLU A 35 37.26 5.06 -13.29
CA GLU A 35 36.22 6.09 -13.23
C GLU A 35 35.09 5.79 -14.21
N ILE A 36 35.40 5.40 -15.46
CA ILE A 36 34.40 4.96 -16.44
C ILE A 36 33.57 3.79 -15.90
N ARG A 37 34.21 2.79 -15.26
CA ARG A 37 33.49 1.65 -14.68
C ARG A 37 32.60 2.05 -13.51
N LYS A 38 33.05 2.98 -12.66
CA LYS A 38 32.30 3.50 -11.52
C LYS A 38 31.08 4.29 -12.01
N SER A 39 31.28 5.21 -12.96
CA SER A 39 30.21 5.98 -13.60
C SER A 39 29.18 5.07 -14.25
N LYS A 40 29.61 4.04 -15.00
CA LYS A 40 28.70 3.10 -15.67
C LYS A 40 27.88 2.27 -14.67
N ARG A 41 28.47 1.89 -13.52
CA ARG A 41 27.75 1.21 -12.44
C ARG A 41 26.74 2.14 -11.78
N GLU A 42 27.11 3.39 -11.53
CA GLU A 42 26.23 4.40 -10.93
C GLU A 42 25.05 4.74 -11.83
N GLU A 43 25.29 4.91 -13.13
CA GLU A 43 24.26 5.14 -14.15
C GLU A 43 23.28 3.96 -14.23
N SER A 44 23.78 2.72 -14.20
CA SER A 44 22.92 1.53 -14.17
C SER A 44 22.05 1.46 -12.90
N LEU A 45 22.58 1.85 -11.75
CA LEU A 45 21.83 1.91 -10.50
C LEU A 45 20.80 3.03 -10.50
N GLN A 46 21.13 4.21 -11.02
CA GLN A 46 20.17 5.31 -11.16
C GLN A 46 19.04 4.96 -12.13
N LYS A 47 19.35 4.28 -13.25
CA LYS A 47 18.35 3.79 -14.20
C LYS A 47 17.37 2.82 -13.52
N LYS A 48 17.88 1.86 -12.75
CA LYS A 48 17.05 0.93 -11.95
C LYS A 48 16.16 1.66 -10.93
N ARG A 49 16.67 2.69 -10.26
CA ARG A 49 15.87 3.52 -9.32
C ARG A 49 14.76 4.28 -10.04
N ARG A 50 15.04 4.86 -11.21
CA ARG A 50 14.07 5.59 -12.03
C ARG A 50 12.96 4.68 -12.56
N GLU A 51 13.32 3.51 -13.06
CA GLU A 51 12.38 2.51 -13.57
C GLU A 51 11.46 1.98 -12.45
N GLY A 52 11.98 1.74 -11.25
CA GLY A 52 11.18 1.34 -10.09
C GLY A 52 10.17 2.41 -9.66
N LEU A 53 10.58 3.68 -9.64
CA LEU A 53 9.67 4.81 -9.35
C LEU A 53 8.56 4.95 -10.40
N GLN A 54 8.88 4.74 -11.68
CA GLN A 54 7.91 4.86 -12.76
C GLN A 54 6.88 3.72 -12.74
N ALA A 55 7.31 2.48 -12.44
CA ALA A 55 6.39 1.36 -12.22
C ALA A 55 5.47 1.59 -11.00
N GLN A 56 5.99 2.23 -9.95
CA GLN A 56 5.22 2.56 -8.75
C GLN A 56 4.23 3.72 -8.98
N GLN A 57 4.55 4.66 -9.87
CA GLN A 57 3.62 5.73 -10.30
C GLN A 57 2.50 5.20 -11.20
N LEU A 58 2.83 4.32 -12.16
CA LEU A 58 1.83 3.72 -13.05
C LEU A 58 0.82 2.85 -12.28
N SER A 59 1.29 2.05 -11.33
CA SER A 59 0.41 1.24 -10.46
C SER A 59 -0.50 2.10 -9.57
N ALA A 60 0.02 3.18 -8.98
CA ALA A 60 -0.79 4.12 -8.21
C ALA A 60 -1.86 4.83 -9.05
N SER A 61 -1.52 5.25 -10.28
CA SER A 61 -2.48 5.90 -11.19
C SER A 61 -3.62 4.97 -11.62
N LEU A 62 -3.31 3.70 -11.91
CA LEU A 62 -4.34 2.70 -12.25
C LEU A 62 -5.26 2.42 -11.06
N GLN A 63 -4.71 2.32 -9.84
CA GLN A 63 -5.49 2.14 -8.62
C GLN A 63 -6.42 3.33 -8.36
N SER A 64 -5.95 4.57 -8.54
CA SER A 64 -6.77 5.78 -8.38
C SER A 64 -7.99 5.77 -9.31
N SER A 65 -7.78 5.45 -10.59
CA SER A 65 -8.88 5.38 -11.57
C SER A 65 -9.91 4.29 -11.28
N ASN A 66 -9.49 3.19 -10.64
CA ASN A 66 -10.39 2.11 -10.24
C ASN A 66 -11.22 2.48 -9.01
N VAL A 67 -10.63 3.25 -8.08
CA VAL A 67 -11.33 3.76 -6.91
C VAL A 67 -12.42 4.75 -7.35
N GLU A 68 -12.08 5.71 -8.21
CA GLU A 68 -13.03 6.69 -8.77
C GLU A 68 -14.25 6.02 -9.42
N LYS A 69 -14.04 5.03 -10.29
CA LYS A 69 -15.15 4.27 -10.91
C LYS A 69 -16.02 3.52 -9.91
N LYS A 70 -15.44 3.02 -8.81
CA LYS A 70 -16.25 2.38 -7.76
C LYS A 70 -17.01 3.40 -6.91
N LEU A 71 -16.44 4.59 -6.69
CA LEU A 71 -17.13 5.71 -6.04
C LEU A 71 -18.33 6.18 -6.86
N GLU A 72 -18.24 6.19 -8.20
CA GLU A 72 -19.38 6.48 -9.08
C GLU A 72 -20.54 5.48 -8.89
N SER A 73 -20.25 4.24 -8.51
CA SER A 73 -21.27 3.21 -8.19
C SER A 73 -21.78 3.23 -6.75
N LEU A 74 -21.28 4.12 -5.87
CA LEU A 74 -21.76 4.19 -4.48
C LEU A 74 -23.27 4.37 -4.37
N PRO A 75 -23.94 5.25 -5.14
CA PRO A 75 -25.38 5.43 -5.00
C PRO A 75 -26.18 4.16 -5.28
N SER A 76 -25.76 3.32 -6.24
CA SER A 76 -26.45 2.06 -6.54
C SER A 76 -26.18 1.01 -5.46
N MET A 77 -24.97 0.96 -4.91
CA MET A 77 -24.65 0.10 -3.77
C MET A 77 -25.46 0.47 -2.52
N VAL A 78 -25.56 1.77 -2.22
CA VAL A 78 -26.40 2.28 -1.13
C VAL A 78 -27.85 1.83 -1.35
N ALA A 79 -28.41 2.03 -2.55
CA ALA A 79 -29.77 1.58 -2.87
C ALA A 79 -29.96 0.07 -2.66
N GLY A 80 -28.96 -0.76 -2.97
CA GLY A 80 -28.99 -2.21 -2.72
C GLY A 80 -29.03 -2.56 -1.23
N VAL A 81 -28.26 -1.86 -0.40
CA VAL A 81 -28.25 -2.02 1.08
C VAL A 81 -29.59 -1.64 1.71
N TRP A 82 -30.26 -0.63 1.16
CA TRP A 82 -31.59 -0.19 1.61
C TRP A 82 -32.75 -0.95 0.97
N SER A 83 -32.48 -1.85 0.02
CA SER A 83 -33.51 -2.67 -0.61
C SER A 83 -34.14 -3.66 0.37
N ALA A 84 -35.31 -4.20 0.03
CA ALA A 84 -35.96 -5.27 0.79
C ALA A 84 -35.50 -6.68 0.36
N ASP A 85 -34.71 -6.78 -0.70
CA ASP A 85 -34.29 -8.06 -1.29
C ASP A 85 -32.99 -8.55 -0.63
N GLY A 86 -33.03 -9.76 -0.06
CA GLY A 86 -31.88 -10.34 0.63
C GLY A 86 -30.64 -10.50 -0.27
N PRO A 87 -30.76 -11.15 -1.44
CA PRO A 87 -29.67 -11.25 -2.42
C PRO A 87 -29.06 -9.89 -2.80
N ALA A 88 -29.88 -8.88 -3.09
CA ALA A 88 -29.40 -7.54 -3.40
C ALA A 88 -28.65 -6.88 -2.22
N GLN A 89 -29.14 -7.04 -0.99
CA GLN A 89 -28.44 -6.58 0.22
C GLN A 89 -27.06 -7.24 0.36
N LEU A 90 -26.98 -8.56 0.15
CA LEU A 90 -25.73 -9.31 0.23
C LEU A 90 -24.73 -8.86 -0.84
N GLU A 91 -25.20 -8.70 -2.08
CA GLU A 91 -24.35 -8.25 -3.18
C GLU A 91 -23.79 -6.85 -2.90
N ALA A 92 -24.65 -5.92 -2.49
CA ALA A 92 -24.23 -4.55 -2.19
C ALA A 92 -23.25 -4.49 -1.00
N THR A 93 -23.53 -5.23 0.07
CA THR A 93 -22.64 -5.32 1.25
C THR A 93 -21.28 -5.91 0.90
N THR A 94 -21.26 -6.94 0.04
CA THR A 94 -20.02 -7.54 -0.48
C THR A 94 -19.22 -6.52 -1.31
N GLN A 95 -19.89 -5.68 -2.10
CA GLN A 95 -19.23 -4.62 -2.86
C GLN A 95 -18.62 -3.57 -1.91
N PHE A 96 -19.30 -3.19 -0.83
CA PHE A 96 -18.76 -2.28 0.19
C PHE A 96 -17.52 -2.87 0.84
N ARG A 97 -17.55 -4.14 1.25
CA ARG A 97 -16.36 -4.81 1.77
C ARG A 97 -15.19 -4.74 0.79
N LYS A 98 -15.41 -5.11 -0.48
CA LYS A 98 -14.39 -5.07 -1.55
C LYS A 98 -13.87 -3.66 -1.85
N LEU A 99 -14.67 -2.62 -1.61
CA LEU A 99 -14.26 -1.23 -1.74
C LEU A 99 -13.35 -0.80 -0.57
N LEU A 100 -13.67 -1.27 0.64
CA LEU A 100 -12.92 -0.97 1.86
C LEU A 100 -11.64 -1.81 2.01
N SER A 101 -11.53 -2.96 1.34
CA SER A 101 -10.31 -3.80 1.31
C SER A 101 -9.24 -3.32 0.31
N ILE A 102 -9.36 -2.10 -0.21
CA ILE A 102 -8.36 -1.56 -1.15
C ILE A 102 -7.10 -1.19 -0.36
N GLU A 103 -5.97 -1.77 -0.76
CA GLU A 103 -4.68 -1.73 -0.05
C GLU A 103 -4.10 -0.31 0.11
N ARG A 104 -4.46 0.62 -0.78
CA ARG A 104 -4.04 2.03 -0.71
C ARG A 104 -5.24 2.94 -0.59
N SER A 105 -5.32 3.64 0.54
CA SER A 105 -6.31 4.68 0.85
C SER A 105 -7.75 4.26 0.53
N PRO A 106 -8.35 3.35 1.32
CA PRO A 106 -9.75 3.01 1.17
C PRO A 106 -10.64 4.25 1.42
N PRO A 107 -11.71 4.45 0.63
CA PRO A 107 -12.63 5.59 0.79
C PRO A 107 -13.58 5.36 1.97
N ILE A 108 -13.03 5.28 3.19
CA ILE A 108 -13.79 4.98 4.41
C ILE A 108 -14.74 6.13 4.73
N GLU A 109 -14.28 7.36 4.60
CA GLU A 109 -15.04 8.56 4.92
C GLU A 109 -16.27 8.70 4.02
N GLU A 110 -16.13 8.45 2.72
CA GLU A 110 -17.24 8.48 1.75
C GLU A 110 -18.28 7.40 2.06
N VAL A 111 -17.84 6.22 2.50
CA VAL A 111 -18.75 5.15 2.95
C VAL A 111 -19.48 5.56 4.22
N ILE A 112 -18.80 6.17 5.20
CA ILE A 112 -19.46 6.69 6.41
C ILE A 112 -20.50 7.77 6.04
N GLN A 113 -20.12 8.73 5.20
CA GLN A 113 -21.01 9.82 4.75
C GLN A 113 -22.21 9.32 3.96
N SER A 114 -22.11 8.18 3.28
CA SER A 114 -23.25 7.54 2.61
C SER A 114 -24.31 6.98 3.57
N GLY A 115 -24.03 6.94 4.88
CA GLY A 115 -25.01 6.59 5.91
C GLY A 115 -25.33 5.10 6.02
N VAL A 116 -24.49 4.22 5.47
CA VAL A 116 -24.73 2.77 5.46
C VAL A 116 -24.33 2.06 6.77
N VAL A 117 -23.53 2.72 7.62
CA VAL A 117 -23.05 2.16 8.92
C VAL A 117 -24.19 1.64 9.81
N PRO A 118 -25.25 2.42 10.14
CA PRO A 118 -26.35 1.90 10.96
C PRO A 118 -27.03 0.69 10.32
N ARG A 119 -27.11 0.64 8.99
CA ARG A 119 -27.72 -0.48 8.27
C ARG A 119 -26.87 -1.75 8.34
N PHE A 120 -25.54 -1.64 8.32
CA PHE A 120 -24.65 -2.78 8.59
C PHE A 120 -24.82 -3.30 10.02
N VAL A 121 -25.02 -2.41 11.00
CA VAL A 121 -25.31 -2.82 12.38
C VAL A 121 -26.63 -3.58 12.47
N GLU A 122 -27.67 -3.17 11.74
CA GLU A 122 -28.92 -3.94 11.65
C GLU A 122 -28.71 -5.33 11.01
N PHE A 123 -27.88 -5.43 9.98
CA PHE A 123 -27.53 -6.71 9.36
C PHE A 123 -26.79 -7.66 10.32
N LEU A 124 -26.06 -7.13 11.31
CA LEU A 124 -25.47 -7.95 12.36
C LEU A 124 -26.51 -8.66 13.23
N MET A 125 -27.74 -8.16 13.29
CA MET A 125 -28.83 -8.75 14.08
C MET A 125 -29.66 -9.78 13.28
N ARG A 126 -29.42 -9.92 11.98
CA ARG A 126 -30.14 -10.84 11.07
C ARG A 126 -29.61 -12.27 11.19
N GLU A 127 -29.99 -12.96 12.26
CA GLU A 127 -29.64 -14.37 12.49
C GLU A 127 -30.21 -15.32 11.40
N ASP A 128 -31.26 -14.89 10.70
CA ASP A 128 -31.87 -15.61 9.57
C ASP A 128 -31.01 -15.60 8.31
N PHE A 129 -30.01 -14.71 8.21
CA PHE A 129 -29.13 -14.60 7.04
C PHE A 129 -27.64 -14.49 7.38
N PRO A 130 -26.99 -15.62 7.76
CA PRO A 130 -25.60 -15.63 8.24
C PRO A 130 -24.56 -15.09 7.25
N GLN A 131 -24.79 -15.23 5.93
CA GLN A 131 -23.87 -14.71 4.91
C GLN A 131 -23.84 -13.19 4.91
N LEU A 132 -25.01 -12.55 5.02
CA LEU A 132 -25.13 -11.09 5.10
C LEU A 132 -24.52 -10.55 6.39
N GLN A 133 -24.76 -11.24 7.51
CA GLN A 133 -24.16 -10.92 8.81
C GLN A 133 -22.62 -10.95 8.75
N PHE A 134 -22.04 -11.94 8.06
CA PHE A 134 -20.59 -12.05 7.89
C PHE A 134 -20.01 -10.89 7.06
N GLU A 135 -20.60 -10.59 5.90
CA GLU A 135 -20.14 -9.48 5.04
C GLU A 135 -20.29 -8.12 5.75
N ALA A 136 -21.39 -7.92 6.49
CA ALA A 136 -21.61 -6.70 7.27
C ALA A 136 -20.59 -6.54 8.40
N ALA A 137 -20.29 -7.63 9.13
CA ALA A 137 -19.25 -7.62 10.15
C ALA A 137 -17.89 -7.24 9.57
N TRP A 138 -17.53 -7.82 8.41
CA TRP A 138 -16.26 -7.54 7.76
C TRP A 138 -16.19 -6.11 7.22
N ALA A 139 -17.27 -5.59 6.65
CA ALA A 139 -17.34 -4.19 6.24
C ALA A 139 -17.11 -3.26 7.45
N LEU A 140 -17.75 -3.53 8.59
CA LEU A 140 -17.58 -2.75 9.82
C LEU A 140 -16.16 -2.83 10.38
N THR A 141 -15.49 -4.00 10.34
CA THR A 141 -14.09 -4.09 10.78
C THR A 141 -13.15 -3.28 9.89
N ASN A 142 -13.40 -3.25 8.58
CA ASN A 142 -12.59 -2.46 7.65
C ASN A 142 -12.85 -0.94 7.79
N ILE A 143 -14.02 -0.53 8.25
CA ILE A 143 -14.28 0.89 8.58
C ILE A 143 -13.53 1.26 9.87
N ALA A 144 -13.62 0.40 10.88
CA ALA A 144 -13.00 0.63 12.19
C ALA A 144 -11.47 0.55 12.18
N SER A 145 -10.84 -0.05 11.16
CA SER A 145 -9.38 -0.07 10.97
C SER A 145 -8.81 1.25 10.42
N GLY A 146 -9.67 2.23 10.10
CA GLY A 146 -9.27 3.57 9.67
C GLY A 146 -8.74 4.45 10.81
N THR A 147 -9.21 5.69 10.88
CA THR A 147 -8.84 6.64 11.94
C THR A 147 -9.63 6.38 13.22
N SER A 148 -9.20 6.97 14.35
CA SER A 148 -9.95 6.91 15.62
C SER A 148 -11.37 7.48 15.51
N GLU A 149 -11.57 8.46 14.63
CA GLU A 149 -12.89 9.04 14.34
C GLU A 149 -13.81 8.02 13.66
N ASN A 150 -13.28 7.25 12.70
CA ASN A 150 -14.04 6.18 12.03
C ASN A 150 -14.45 5.09 13.02
N THR A 151 -13.53 4.67 13.89
CA THR A 151 -13.83 3.71 14.96
C THR A 151 -14.93 4.25 15.89
N LYS A 152 -14.87 5.54 16.25
CA LYS A 152 -15.88 6.16 17.11
C LYS A 152 -17.27 6.14 16.48
N VAL A 153 -17.39 6.42 15.17
CA VAL A 153 -18.68 6.32 14.46
C VAL A 153 -19.28 4.91 14.58
N VAL A 154 -18.46 3.88 14.38
CA VAL A 154 -18.91 2.47 14.51
C VAL A 154 -19.37 2.16 15.95
N ILE A 155 -18.67 2.68 16.96
CA ILE A 155 -19.02 2.53 18.38
C ILE A 155 -20.32 3.27 18.71
N ASP A 156 -20.45 4.52 18.25
CA ASP A 156 -21.60 5.38 18.52
C ASP A 156 -22.90 4.81 17.91
N HIS A 157 -22.79 4.06 16.80
CA HIS A 157 -23.90 3.31 16.21
C HIS A 157 -24.23 1.97 16.91
N GLY A 158 -23.53 1.63 17.99
CA GLY A 158 -23.87 0.47 18.81
C GLY A 158 -23.43 -0.88 18.23
N ALA A 159 -22.39 -0.90 17.38
CA ALA A 159 -21.86 -2.16 16.84
C ALA A 159 -21.25 -3.05 17.95
N VAL A 160 -20.61 -2.45 18.96
CA VAL A 160 -19.82 -3.18 19.98
C VAL A 160 -20.63 -4.23 20.76
N PRO A 161 -21.78 -3.91 21.39
CA PRO A 161 -22.55 -4.91 22.13
C PRO A 161 -23.04 -6.07 21.26
N ILE A 162 -23.33 -5.79 19.98
CA ILE A 162 -23.81 -6.78 19.02
C ILE A 162 -22.65 -7.70 18.60
N SER A 163 -21.47 -7.14 18.30
CA SER A 163 -20.27 -7.92 18.00
C SER A 163 -19.88 -8.86 19.15
N VAL A 164 -20.00 -8.40 20.41
CA VAL A 164 -19.78 -9.25 21.60
C VAL A 164 -20.78 -10.39 21.68
N LYS A 165 -22.07 -10.13 21.41
CA LYS A 165 -23.10 -11.17 21.37
C LYS A 165 -22.82 -12.21 20.27
N LEU A 166 -22.33 -11.77 19.11
CA LEU A 166 -22.02 -12.65 17.98
C LEU A 166 -20.84 -13.59 18.25
N LEU A 167 -19.88 -13.19 19.08
CA LEU A 167 -18.78 -14.05 19.51
C LEU A 167 -19.23 -15.23 20.38
N GLY A 168 -20.33 -15.06 21.12
CA GLY A 168 -20.96 -16.15 21.86
C GLY A 168 -21.76 -17.11 20.97
N SER A 169 -22.01 -16.75 19.71
CA SER A 169 -22.78 -17.52 18.74
C SER A 169 -21.87 -18.39 17.86
N GLN A 170 -22.31 -19.61 17.55
CA GLN A 170 -21.57 -20.56 16.69
C GLN A 170 -21.34 -20.04 15.26
N VAL A 171 -22.02 -18.97 14.83
CA VAL A 171 -21.96 -18.42 13.47
C VAL A 171 -20.55 -17.92 13.10
N MET A 172 -19.80 -17.33 14.03
CA MET A 172 -18.43 -16.88 13.74
C MET A 172 -17.42 -18.04 13.67
N MET A 173 -17.69 -19.17 14.33
CA MET A 173 -16.87 -20.40 14.20
C MET A 173 -17.06 -21.09 12.84
N PHE A 174 -18.25 -21.01 12.23
CA PHE A 174 -18.47 -21.55 10.89
C PHE A 174 -17.81 -20.70 9.80
N ALA A 175 -17.64 -19.39 10.00
CA ALA A 175 -16.93 -18.52 9.07
C ALA A 175 -15.46 -18.95 8.85
N SER A 176 -14.77 -19.40 9.91
CA SER A 176 -13.43 -19.99 9.79
C SER A 176 -13.40 -21.31 9.00
N ARG A 177 -14.50 -22.07 8.96
CA ARG A 177 -14.59 -23.34 8.23
C ARG A 177 -15.05 -23.18 6.78
N GLN A 178 -15.95 -22.25 6.50
CA GLN A 178 -16.44 -21.97 5.14
C GLN A 178 -15.36 -21.30 4.27
N CYS A 179 -14.46 -20.53 4.89
CA CYS A 179 -13.30 -19.92 4.22
C CYS A 179 -12.33 -20.97 3.64
N GLY A 180 -12.35 -22.22 4.13
CA GLY A 180 -11.54 -23.31 3.60
C GLY A 180 -12.07 -23.93 2.29
N HIS A 181 -13.33 -23.70 1.91
CA HIS A 181 -13.95 -24.33 0.72
C HIS A 181 -13.89 -23.43 -0.53
N TRP A 182 -13.76 -22.12 -0.36
CA TRP A 182 -13.58 -21.16 -1.45
C TRP A 182 -12.12 -20.71 -1.48
N GLY A 183 -11.26 -21.49 -2.15
CA GLY A 183 -9.80 -21.27 -2.24
C GLY A 183 -9.38 -19.87 -2.72
N MET A 184 -9.51 -18.87 -1.86
CA MET A 184 -8.87 -17.58 -1.93
C MET A 184 -7.79 -17.54 -0.86
N LEU A 185 -6.58 -17.86 -1.31
CA LEU A 185 -5.33 -17.40 -0.71
C LEU A 185 -5.26 -15.87 -0.82
N LEU A 186 -6.10 -15.18 -0.06
CA LEU A 186 -5.91 -13.79 0.31
C LEU A 186 -6.13 -13.73 1.81
N GLU A 187 -4.99 -13.59 2.48
CA GLU A 187 -4.78 -13.34 3.89
C GLU A 187 -6.06 -12.86 4.57
N ILE A 188 -6.55 -13.60 5.56
CA ILE A 188 -7.37 -12.99 6.61
C ILE A 188 -6.44 -11.91 7.18
N PRO A 189 -6.69 -10.62 6.92
CA PRO A 189 -5.78 -9.60 7.38
C PRO A 189 -5.76 -9.65 8.90
N LEU A 190 -4.57 -9.48 9.47
CA LEU A 190 -4.32 -9.35 10.90
C LEU A 190 -5.20 -8.27 11.56
N ASP A 191 -5.93 -7.47 10.77
CA ASP A 191 -6.91 -6.47 11.18
C ASP A 191 -8.13 -7.04 11.92
N VAL A 192 -8.53 -8.29 11.63
CA VAL A 192 -9.58 -8.96 12.44
C VAL A 192 -9.08 -9.12 13.87
N VAL A 193 -7.78 -9.38 14.09
CA VAL A 193 -7.15 -9.47 15.41
C VAL A 193 -6.94 -8.08 16.04
N ILE A 194 -6.68 -7.05 15.23
CA ILE A 194 -6.47 -5.68 15.74
C ILE A 194 -7.75 -5.12 16.38
N LEU A 195 -8.93 -5.40 15.82
CA LEU A 195 -10.18 -5.01 16.49
C LEU A 195 -10.34 -5.72 17.85
N PHE A 196 -9.91 -6.98 17.97
CA PHE A 196 -9.88 -7.72 19.24
C PHE A 196 -8.85 -7.22 20.24
N SER A 197 -7.72 -6.67 19.77
CA SER A 197 -6.68 -6.10 20.64
C SER A 197 -6.96 -4.65 21.05
N VAL A 198 -7.77 -3.91 20.30
CA VAL A 198 -8.14 -2.51 20.59
C VAL A 198 -9.46 -2.41 21.38
N MET A 199 -10.33 -3.42 21.31
CA MET A 199 -11.62 -3.46 22.02
C MET A 199 -11.63 -4.35 23.29
N GLY A 200 -10.48 -4.87 23.72
CA GLY A 200 -10.32 -5.48 25.04
C GLY A 200 -10.06 -4.43 26.13
N PRO A 201 -10.47 -4.67 27.40
CA PRO A 201 -10.22 -3.76 28.50
C PRO A 201 -8.73 -3.54 28.80
#